data_AF-A0A284QMZ4-F1
#
_entry.id   AF-A0A284QMZ4-F1
#
_cell.length_a   1.000
_cell.length_b   1.000
_cell.length_c   1.000
_cell.angle_alpha   90.00
_cell.angle_beta   90.00
_cell.angle_gamma   90.00
#
_symmetry.space_group_name_H-M   'P 1'
#
loop_
_entity.id
_entity.type
_entity.pdbx_description
1 polymer ?
#
loop_
_entity_poly.entity_id
_entity_poly.type
_entity_poly.pdbx_seq_one_letter_code
_entity_poly.pdbx_strand_id
1 'polypeptide(L)'
;MAGRYKAALSAISARTGAPLSSLLVSFAVLHEITAIASFAGVFYAARTFGVGERVVEVVAADDAPAGWARLQVKTWVQEGTVWAGRVGQRYGIFGLEKKDSKESPAYLPEHLAGDVANAVFAYGVTKALFPVRIGLSLYLSPVSSRMVVDPLRRILTRSFRQKR
;
A
#
# COMPACT_ATOMS: atom_id res chain seq x y z
N MET A 1 0.90 -33.57 12.73
CA MET A 1 1.17 -32.24 12.13
C MET A 1 0.93 -31.08 13.11
N ALA A 2 -0.23 -30.99 13.78
CA ALA A 2 -0.57 -29.84 14.64
C ALA A 2 0.41 -29.53 15.80
N GLY A 3 1.06 -30.55 16.37
CA GLY A 3 2.02 -30.36 17.48
C GLY A 3 3.29 -29.61 17.08
N ARG A 4 3.86 -29.90 15.90
CA ARG A 4 5.07 -29.22 15.39
C ARG A 4 4.81 -27.75 15.06
N TYR A 5 3.64 -27.47 14.50
CA TYR A 5 3.21 -26.11 14.19
C TYR A 5 3.06 -25.25 15.46
N LYS A 6 2.37 -25.76 16.48
CA LYS A 6 2.25 -25.08 17.78
C LYS A 6 3.61 -24.84 18.45
N ALA A 7 4.51 -25.82 18.40
CA ALA A 7 5.86 -25.67 18.96
C ALA A 7 6.67 -24.57 18.24
N ALA A 8 6.61 -24.50 16.91
CA ALA A 8 7.27 -23.45 16.14
C ALA A 8 6.71 -22.05 16.47
N LEU A 9 5.38 -21.94 16.56
CA LEU A 9 4.70 -20.70 16.95
C LEU A 9 5.08 -20.23 18.35
N SER A 10 5.11 -21.15 19.33
CA SER A 10 5.57 -20.84 20.69
C SER A 10 7.02 -20.38 20.71
N ALA A 11 7.89 -21.02 19.91
CA ALA A 11 9.30 -20.62 19.80
C ALA A 11 9.46 -19.21 19.22
N ILE A 12 8.66 -18.84 18.21
CA ILE A 12 8.66 -17.48 17.65
C ILE A 12 8.20 -16.47 18.69
N SER A 13 7.10 -16.74 19.40
CA SER A 13 6.59 -15.87 20.47
C SER A 13 7.62 -15.67 21.59
N ALA A 14 8.32 -16.74 21.99
CA ALA A 14 9.37 -16.67 23.00
C ALA A 14 10.57 -15.82 22.54
N ARG A 15 11.00 -15.95 21.29
CA ARG A 15 12.12 -15.18 20.72
C ARG A 15 11.81 -13.70 20.55
N THR A 16 10.59 -13.36 20.11
CA THR A 16 10.17 -11.98 19.89
C THR A 16 9.66 -11.30 21.16
N GLY A 17 9.44 -12.05 22.24
CA GLY A 17 8.93 -11.53 23.51
C GLY A 17 7.51 -10.96 23.42
N ALA A 18 6.75 -11.34 22.39
CA ALA A 18 5.41 -10.83 22.11
C ALA A 18 4.45 -11.97 21.77
N PRO A 19 3.17 -11.89 22.18
CA PRO A 19 2.17 -12.87 21.77
C PRO A 19 1.92 -12.79 20.26
N LEU A 20 1.69 -13.94 19.63
CA LEU A 20 1.54 -14.05 18.16
C LEU A 20 0.45 -13.17 17.58
N SER A 21 -0.67 -13.01 18.28
CA SER A 21 -1.75 -12.12 17.85
C SER A 21 -1.31 -10.65 17.79
N SER A 22 -0.48 -10.21 18.74
CA SER A 22 0.07 -8.84 18.77
C SER A 22 1.07 -8.62 17.64
N LEU A 23 1.89 -9.64 17.32
CA LEU A 23 2.79 -9.59 16.15
C LEU A 23 2.03 -9.47 14.83
N LEU A 24 0.97 -10.25 14.64
CA LEU A 24 0.15 -10.20 13.42
C LEU A 24 -0.52 -8.83 13.25
N VAL A 25 -1.07 -8.27 14.34
CA VAL A 25 -1.66 -6.93 14.31
C VAL A 25 -0.61 -5.87 14.00
N SER A 26 0.57 -5.97 14.62
CA SER A 26 1.68 -5.03 14.37
C SER A 26 2.18 -5.09 12.94
N PHE A 27 2.31 -6.31 12.40
CA PHE A 27 2.64 -6.54 11.00
C PHE A 27 1.63 -5.88 10.07
N ALA A 28 0.33 -6.11 10.29
CA ALA A 28 -0.72 -5.53 9.46
C ALA A 28 -0.68 -4.00 9.50
N VAL A 29 -0.57 -3.41 10.69
CA VAL A 29 -0.48 -1.94 10.85
C VAL A 29 0.74 -1.38 10.14
N LEU A 30 1.93 -1.98 10.33
CA LEU A 30 3.14 -1.55 9.65
C LEU A 30 3.04 -1.73 8.13
N HIS A 31 2.42 -2.81 7.67
CA HIS A 31 2.22 -3.07 6.24
C HIS A 31 1.37 -1.98 5.59
N GLU A 32 0.28 -1.59 6.25
CA GLU A 32 -0.57 -0.50 5.76
C GLU A 32 0.15 0.86 5.80
N ILE A 33 0.86 1.17 6.89
CA ILE A 33 1.61 2.43 7.00
C ILE A 33 2.69 2.51 5.91
N THR A 34 3.45 1.44 5.69
CA THR A 34 4.47 1.40 4.65
C THR A 34 3.86 1.46 3.25
N ALA A 35 2.64 0.94 3.04
CA ALA A 35 1.92 1.11 1.78
C ALA A 35 1.55 2.57 1.52
N ILE A 36 0.96 3.25 2.51
CA ILE A 36 0.57 4.67 2.41
C ILE A 36 1.80 5.55 2.21
N ALA A 37 2.85 5.34 3.02
CA ALA A 37 4.08 6.11 2.96
C ALA A 37 4.81 5.93 1.62
N SER A 38 4.91 4.69 1.11
CA SER A 38 5.52 4.42 -0.19
C SER A 38 4.73 5.08 -1.31
N PHE A 39 3.40 4.95 -1.30
CA PHE A 39 2.56 5.55 -2.32
C PHE A 39 2.68 7.08 -2.32
N ALA A 40 2.51 7.72 -1.15
CA ALA A 40 2.60 9.17 -1.03
C ALA A 40 4.01 9.68 -1.40
N GLY A 41 5.06 9.02 -0.89
CA GLY A 41 6.45 9.40 -1.19
C GLY A 41 6.77 9.32 -2.68
N VAL A 42 6.39 8.23 -3.35
CA VAL A 42 6.61 8.09 -4.80
C VAL A 42 5.73 9.07 -5.58
N PHE A 43 4.48 9.28 -5.19
CA PHE A 43 3.58 10.23 -5.84
C PHE A 43 4.17 11.64 -5.83
N TYR A 44 4.56 12.14 -4.66
CA TYR A 44 5.12 13.49 -4.54
C TYR A 44 6.47 13.60 -5.24
N ALA A 45 7.32 12.58 -5.19
CA ALA A 45 8.57 12.57 -5.94
C ALA A 45 8.31 12.61 -7.47
N ALA A 46 7.40 11.78 -7.97
CA ALA A 46 7.05 11.76 -9.39
C ALA A 46 6.48 13.11 -9.85
N ARG A 47 5.62 13.72 -9.02
CA ARG A 47 5.07 15.06 -9.24
C ARG A 47 6.14 16.15 -9.25
N THR A 48 7.12 16.11 -8.34
CA THR A 48 8.20 17.11 -8.30
C THR A 48 9.17 17.00 -9.46
N PHE A 49 9.41 15.78 -9.96
CA PHE A 49 10.38 15.54 -11.03
C PHE A 49 9.74 15.38 -12.43
N GLY A 50 8.41 15.38 -12.54
CA GLY A 50 7.70 15.18 -13.81
C GLY A 50 7.93 13.81 -14.43
N VAL A 51 8.17 12.78 -13.62
CA VAL A 51 8.54 11.43 -14.10
C VAL A 51 7.31 10.58 -14.44
N GLY A 52 6.18 10.80 -13.75
CA GLY A 52 4.99 9.96 -13.88
C GLY A 52 4.43 9.94 -15.30
N GLU A 53 4.26 11.12 -15.90
CA GLU A 53 3.75 11.27 -17.28
C GLU A 53 4.62 10.55 -18.30
N ARG A 54 5.94 10.81 -18.28
CA ARG A 54 6.90 10.22 -19.22
C ARG A 54 6.91 8.70 -19.18
N VAL A 55 6.85 8.12 -17.97
CA VAL A 55 6.86 6.65 -17.82
C VAL A 55 5.56 6.04 -18.33
N VAL A 56 4.42 6.64 -18.02
CA VAL A 56 3.12 6.13 -18.47
C VAL A 56 3.01 6.22 -20.00
N GLU A 57 3.46 7.32 -20.59
CA GLU A 57 3.47 7.52 -22.05
C GLU A 57 4.35 6.48 -22.76
N VAL A 58 5.57 6.25 -22.28
CA VAL A 58 6.48 5.23 -22.84
C VAL A 58 5.87 3.83 -22.74
N VAL A 59 5.22 3.49 -21.62
CA VAL A 59 4.58 2.19 -21.45
C VAL A 59 3.35 2.04 -22.34
N ALA A 60 2.63 3.14 -22.62
CA ALA A 60 1.44 3.14 -23.46
C ALA A 60 1.77 3.09 -24.96
N ALA A 61 2.86 3.71 -25.40
CA ALA A 61 3.27 3.79 -26.80
C ALA A 61 4.02 2.55 -27.32
N ASP A 62 4.46 1.65 -26.43
CA ASP A 62 5.26 0.49 -26.80
C ASP A 62 4.38 -0.70 -27.23
N ASP A 63 4.26 -0.98 -28.53
CA ASP A 63 3.53 -2.13 -29.09
C ASP A 63 4.40 -3.38 -29.34
N ALA A 64 5.68 -3.37 -28.92
CA ALA A 64 6.60 -4.49 -29.18
C ALA A 64 6.24 -5.77 -28.38
N PRO A 65 6.61 -6.97 -28.88
CA PRO A 65 6.43 -8.23 -28.17
C PRO A 65 7.18 -8.21 -26.83
N ALA A 66 6.41 -8.18 -25.75
CA ALA A 66 6.89 -7.90 -24.40
C ALA A 66 7.17 -9.19 -23.60
N GLY A 67 8.35 -9.30 -22.99
CA GLY A 67 8.62 -10.33 -21.98
C GLY A 67 7.73 -10.20 -20.73
N TRP A 68 7.64 -11.26 -19.91
CA TRP A 68 6.73 -11.33 -18.75
C TRP A 68 6.76 -10.09 -17.83
N ALA A 69 7.95 -9.56 -17.54
CA ALA A 69 8.10 -8.37 -16.69
C ALA A 69 7.44 -7.12 -17.30
N ARG A 70 7.52 -6.95 -18.62
CA ARG A 70 6.90 -5.82 -19.32
C ARG A 70 5.39 -5.95 -19.41
N LEU A 71 4.88 -7.18 -19.62
CA LEU A 71 3.45 -7.46 -19.55
C LEU A 71 2.89 -7.06 -18.18
N GLN A 72 3.60 -7.42 -17.11
CA GLN A 72 3.19 -7.09 -15.76
C GLN A 72 3.17 -5.56 -15.50
N VAL A 73 4.15 -4.82 -16.02
CA VAL A 73 4.15 -3.35 -15.95
C VAL A 73 2.96 -2.75 -16.69
N LYS A 74 2.65 -3.23 -17.92
CA LYS A 74 1.47 -2.79 -18.67
C LYS A 74 0.18 -3.06 -17.89
N THR A 75 0.05 -4.25 -17.31
CA THR A 75 -1.10 -4.59 -16.45
C THR A 75 -1.21 -3.66 -15.25
N TRP A 76 -0.10 -3.37 -14.55
CA TRP A 76 -0.11 -2.46 -13.40
C TRP A 76 -0.45 -1.02 -13.79
N VAL A 77 -0.02 -0.55 -14.96
CA VAL A 77 -0.41 0.77 -15.49
C VAL A 77 -1.91 0.80 -15.77
N GLN A 78 -2.45 -0.19 -16.47
CA GLN A 78 -3.89 -0.27 -16.77
C GLN A 78 -4.74 -0.33 -15.49
N GLU A 79 -4.38 -1.20 -14.55
CA GLU A 79 -5.04 -1.29 -13.24
C GLU A 79 -4.93 0.00 -12.45
N GLY A 80 -3.75 0.63 -12.48
CA GLY A 80 -3.48 1.92 -11.85
C GLY A 80 -4.38 3.00 -12.42
N THR A 81 -4.57 3.08 -13.73
CA THR A 81 -5.44 4.07 -14.39
C THR A 81 -6.89 3.93 -13.94
N VAL A 82 -7.41 2.69 -13.92
CA VAL A 82 -8.78 2.40 -13.45
C VAL A 82 -8.94 2.76 -11.96
N TRP A 83 -7.95 2.41 -11.13
CA TRP A 83 -7.96 2.72 -9.71
C TRP A 83 -7.87 4.23 -9.45
N ALA A 84 -6.95 4.93 -10.10
CA ALA A 84 -6.72 6.36 -9.94
C ALA A 84 -7.94 7.17 -10.39
N GLY A 85 -8.58 6.78 -11.50
CA GLY A 85 -9.84 7.38 -11.94
C GLY A 85 -10.94 7.20 -10.91
N ARG A 86 -11.15 5.97 -10.42
CA ARG A 86 -12.19 5.66 -9.43
C ARG A 86 -11.97 6.39 -8.10
N VAL A 87 -10.75 6.37 -7.57
CA VAL A 87 -10.43 7.00 -6.28
C VAL A 87 -10.43 8.52 -6.42
N GLY A 88 -9.83 9.05 -7.50
CA GLY A 88 -9.82 10.47 -7.79
C GLY A 88 -11.22 11.06 -7.86
N GLN A 89 -12.12 10.44 -8.64
CA GLN A 89 -13.52 10.89 -8.74
C GLN A 89 -14.31 10.72 -7.44
N ARG A 90 -14.04 9.66 -6.67
CA ARG A 90 -14.79 9.41 -5.42
C ARG A 90 -14.46 10.44 -4.33
N TYR A 91 -13.21 10.88 -4.28
CA TYR A 91 -12.71 11.74 -3.20
C TYR A 91 -12.39 13.16 -3.66
N GLY A 92 -12.45 13.47 -4.95
CA GLY A 92 -12.05 14.77 -5.48
C GLY A 92 -10.53 14.99 -5.42
N ILE A 93 -9.74 13.93 -5.67
CA ILE A 93 -8.27 13.96 -5.55
C ILE A 93 -7.60 13.70 -6.89
N PHE A 94 -6.28 13.93 -6.97
CA PHE A 94 -5.50 13.91 -8.23
C PHE A 94 -6.01 14.93 -9.26
N GLY A 95 -6.61 16.01 -8.76
CA GLY A 95 -7.24 17.07 -9.54
C GLY A 95 -8.57 16.68 -10.19
N LEU A 96 -9.09 15.47 -9.95
CA LEU A 96 -10.42 15.08 -10.41
C LEU A 96 -11.49 15.73 -9.54
N GLU A 97 -12.57 16.19 -10.16
CA GLU A 97 -13.75 16.65 -9.41
C GLU A 97 -14.45 15.46 -8.77
N LYS A 98 -14.96 15.69 -7.55
CA LYS A 98 -15.77 14.69 -6.87
C LYS A 98 -17.07 14.49 -7.64
N LYS A 99 -17.29 13.29 -8.19
CA LYS A 99 -18.53 12.92 -8.88
C LYS A 99 -19.25 11.84 -8.08
N ASP A 100 -20.54 12.05 -7.84
CA ASP A 100 -21.42 11.03 -7.25
C ASP A 100 -21.93 10.01 -8.29
N SER A 101 -21.61 10.21 -9.57
CA SER A 101 -22.11 9.43 -10.71
C SER A 101 -21.23 8.20 -11.04
N LYS A 102 -21.87 7.06 -11.35
CA LYS A 102 -21.23 5.79 -11.79
C LYS A 102 -20.62 5.84 -13.21
N GLU A 103 -20.39 7.02 -13.78
CA GLU A 103 -19.89 7.16 -15.15
C GLU A 103 -18.36 7.27 -15.18
N SER A 104 -17.72 6.35 -15.90
CA SER A 104 -16.30 6.40 -16.23
C SER A 104 -15.98 7.68 -17.03
N PRO A 105 -14.88 8.38 -16.74
CA PRO A 105 -14.55 9.59 -17.47
C PRO A 105 -14.07 9.23 -18.88
N ALA A 106 -14.68 9.84 -19.90
CA ALA A 106 -14.24 9.69 -21.28
C ALA A 106 -12.97 10.51 -21.59
N TYR A 107 -12.72 11.62 -20.88
CA TYR A 107 -11.56 12.49 -21.11
C TYR A 107 -11.09 13.18 -19.82
N LEU A 108 -9.78 13.18 -19.57
CA LEU A 108 -9.13 13.89 -18.47
C LEU A 108 -8.40 15.13 -19.03
N PRO A 109 -8.61 16.34 -18.46
CA PRO A 109 -7.84 17.54 -18.83
C PRO A 109 -6.33 17.33 -18.68
N GLU A 110 -5.51 17.99 -19.49
CA GLU A 110 -4.07 17.71 -19.63
C GLU A 110 -3.27 17.82 -18.31
N HIS A 111 -3.51 18.85 -17.50
CA HIS A 111 -2.89 19.00 -16.17
C HIS A 111 -3.48 18.04 -15.12
N LEU A 112 -4.72 17.57 -15.34
CA LEU A 112 -5.36 16.54 -14.53
C LEU A 112 -4.86 15.15 -14.91
N ALA A 113 -4.43 14.96 -16.16
CA ALA A 113 -3.76 13.76 -16.63
C ALA A 113 -2.39 13.58 -15.96
N GLY A 114 -1.70 14.68 -15.64
CA GLY A 114 -0.40 14.65 -14.96
C GLY A 114 -0.43 14.07 -13.55
N ASP A 115 -1.31 14.59 -12.69
CA ASP A 115 -1.48 14.05 -11.33
C ASP A 115 -2.01 12.62 -11.34
N VAL A 116 -2.89 12.28 -12.30
CA VAL A 116 -3.32 10.89 -12.50
C VAL A 116 -2.15 10.01 -12.93
N ALA A 117 -1.31 10.43 -13.88
CA ALA A 117 -0.13 9.68 -14.30
C ALA A 117 0.87 9.47 -13.15
N ASN A 118 1.08 10.49 -12.32
CA ASN A 118 1.88 10.39 -11.09
C ASN A 118 1.29 9.35 -10.11
N ALA A 119 -0.04 9.30 -9.97
CA ALA A 119 -0.72 8.31 -9.14
C ALA A 119 -0.63 6.89 -9.70
N VAL A 120 -0.76 6.73 -11.03
CA VAL A 120 -0.60 5.43 -11.72
C VAL A 120 0.83 4.91 -11.57
N PHE A 121 1.82 5.79 -11.77
CA PHE A 121 3.23 5.45 -11.56
C PHE A 121 3.50 5.06 -10.11
N ALA A 122 3.04 5.87 -9.15
CA ALA A 122 3.18 5.58 -7.73
C ALA A 122 2.52 4.25 -7.33
N TYR A 123 1.36 3.94 -7.91
CA TYR A 123 0.67 2.66 -7.72
C TYR A 123 1.53 1.48 -8.21
N GLY A 124 2.07 1.58 -9.42
CA GLY A 124 2.95 0.55 -10.00
C GLY A 124 4.23 0.33 -9.19
N VAL A 125 4.92 1.42 -8.80
CA VAL A 125 6.13 1.34 -7.96
C VAL A 125 5.80 0.77 -6.58
N THR A 126 4.70 1.20 -5.97
CA THR A 126 4.26 0.66 -4.68
C THR A 126 4.02 -0.85 -4.78
N LYS A 127 3.38 -1.32 -5.86
CA LYS A 127 3.24 -2.76 -6.15
C LYS A 127 4.59 -3.46 -6.31
N ALA A 128 5.52 -2.88 -7.06
CA ALA A 128 6.88 -3.43 -7.19
C ALA A 128 7.60 -3.56 -5.84
N LEU A 129 7.36 -2.62 -4.91
CA LEU A 129 7.92 -2.63 -3.57
C LEU A 129 7.25 -3.62 -2.61
N PHE A 130 6.24 -4.38 -3.03
CA PHE A 130 5.51 -5.30 -2.14
C PHE A 130 6.42 -6.32 -1.40
N PRO A 131 7.40 -6.98 -2.05
CA PRO A 131 8.30 -7.90 -1.34
C PRO A 131 9.14 -7.19 -0.27
N VAL A 132 9.63 -6.00 -0.59
CA VAL A 132 10.41 -5.16 0.34
C VAL A 132 9.55 -4.74 1.52
N ARG A 133 8.30 -4.31 1.27
CA ARG A 133 7.34 -3.91 2.31
C ARG A 133 7.00 -5.06 3.25
N ILE A 134 6.81 -6.27 2.73
CA ILE A 134 6.60 -7.47 3.57
C ILE A 134 7.83 -7.72 4.45
N GLY A 135 9.03 -7.74 3.86
CA GLY A 135 10.27 -7.97 4.60
C GLY A 135 10.49 -6.95 5.72
N LEU A 136 10.35 -5.65 5.39
CA LEU A 136 10.50 -4.57 6.35
C LEU A 136 9.44 -4.64 7.47
N SER A 137 8.19 -4.90 7.12
CA SER A 137 7.10 -5.00 8.11
C SER A 137 7.31 -6.19 9.04
N LEU A 138 7.74 -7.35 8.52
CA LEU A 138 8.07 -8.53 9.34
C LEU A 138 9.24 -8.25 10.28
N TYR A 139 10.28 -7.57 9.80
CA TYR A 139 11.46 -7.22 10.59
C TYR A 139 11.12 -6.26 11.74
N LEU A 140 10.26 -5.26 11.49
CA LEU A 140 9.88 -4.24 12.47
C LEU A 140 8.73 -4.67 13.41
N SER A 141 7.98 -5.72 13.05
CA SER A 141 6.82 -6.20 13.82
C SER A 141 7.11 -6.47 15.31
N PRO A 142 8.23 -7.09 15.71
CA PRO A 142 8.54 -7.31 17.12
C PRO A 142 8.72 -6.01 17.91
N VAL A 143 9.33 -4.98 17.30
CA VAL A 143 9.56 -3.68 17.94
C VAL A 143 8.24 -2.92 18.08
N SER A 144 7.44 -2.86 17.00
CA SER A 144 6.14 -2.20 17.01
C SER A 144 5.12 -2.87 17.93
N SER A 145 5.17 -4.19 18.08
CA SER A 145 4.33 -4.92 19.04
C SER A 145 4.56 -4.44 20.47
N ARG A 146 5.82 -4.24 20.86
CA ARG A 146 6.20 -3.74 22.18
C ARG A 146 5.89 -2.25 22.36
N MET A 147 6.09 -1.43 21.32
CA MET A 147 5.89 0.02 21.40
C MET A 147 4.44 0.47 21.28
N VAL A 148 3.61 -0.21 20.48
CA VAL A 148 2.26 0.25 20.14
C VAL A 148 1.20 -0.65 20.78
N VAL A 149 1.31 -1.97 20.64
CA VAL A 149 0.23 -2.88 21.01
C VAL A 149 0.17 -3.13 22.51
N ASP A 150 1.31 -3.30 23.18
CA ASP A 150 1.36 -3.49 24.64
C ASP A 150 0.76 -2.31 25.44
N PRO A 151 1.11 -1.03 25.17
CA PRO A 151 0.47 0.09 25.86
C PRO A 151 -1.01 0.23 25.48
N LEU A 152 -1.39 0.04 24.22
CA LEU A 152 -2.79 0.13 23.78
C LEU A 152 -3.65 -0.95 24.46
N ARG A 153 -3.14 -2.17 24.58
CA ARG A 153 -3.79 -3.29 25.29
C ARG A 153 -3.96 -2.97 26.77
N ARG A 154 -2.95 -2.39 27.43
CA ARG A 154 -3.04 -1.97 28.85
C ARG A 154 -4.10 -0.89 29.06
N ILE A 155 -4.24 0.06 28.13
CA ILE A 155 -5.25 1.12 28.20
C ILE A 155 -6.66 0.54 28.01
N LEU A 156 -6.87 -0.27 26.96
CA LEU A 156 -8.17 -0.87 26.65
C LEU A 156 -8.64 -1.83 27.75
N THR A 157 -7.76 -2.65 28.30
CA THR A 157 -8.11 -3.55 29.42
C THR A 157 -8.37 -2.79 30.71
N ARG A 158 -7.70 -1.65 30.96
CA ARG A 158 -8.02 -0.77 32.11
C ARG A 158 -9.43 -0.21 32.03
N SER A 159 -9.84 0.31 30.87
CA SER A 159 -11.19 0.86 30.68
C SER A 159 -12.29 -0.21 30.76
N PHE A 160 -12.01 -1.44 30.34
CA PHE A 160 -12.98 -2.54 30.46
C PHE A 160 -13.10 -3.12 31.88
N ARG A 161 -12.06 -2.99 32.71
CA ARG A 161 -12.08 -3.50 34.10
C ARG A 161 -12.72 -2.51 35.10
N GLN A 162 -12.97 -1.26 34.70
CA GLN A 162 -13.67 -0.26 35.53
C GLN A 162 -15.21 -0.27 35.38
N LYS A 163 -15.76 -1.09 34.47
CA LYS A 163 -17.21 -1.22 34.25
C LYS A 163 -17.81 -2.54 34.77
N ARG A 164 -17.09 -3.27 35.61
CA ARG A 164 -17.56 -4.50 36.26
C ARG A 164 -17.52 -4.34 37.76
#